data_AF-W6R2E0-F1
#
_entry.id   AF-W6R2E0-F1
#
_cell.length_a   1.000
_cell.length_b   1.000
_cell.length_c   1.000
_cell.angle_alpha   90.00
_cell.angle_beta   90.00
_cell.angle_gamma   90.00
#
_symmetry.space_group_name_H-M   'P 1'
#
loop_
_entity.id
_entity.type
_entity.pdbx_description
1 polymer ?
#
loop_
_entity_poly.entity_id
_entity_poly.type
_entity_poly.pdbx_seq_one_letter_code
_entity_poly.pdbx_strand_id
1 'polypeptide(L)'
;MHCPACRTTRLQPAKLEDGLLGHGSAQCQGTLVSLLHYRDWAERQPAHETSVELAAEAEAGETSHALSCPKCAKLMSKFQFSGTRANRLDLCGTCDEAWLDSGEWQLLKDHPQRRELLFYIGHD
;
A
#
# COMPACT_ATOMS: atom_id res chain seq x y z
N MET A 1 9.60 -9.33 11.35
CA MET A 1 8.22 -8.93 11.68
C MET A 1 7.26 -9.98 11.11
N HIS A 2 6.10 -10.24 11.75
CA HIS A 2 5.09 -11.16 11.19
C HIS A 2 4.17 -10.41 10.22
N CYS A 3 3.62 -11.12 9.24
CA CYS A 3 2.60 -10.60 8.34
C CYS A 3 1.39 -10.12 9.16
N PRO A 4 0.93 -8.86 9.01
CA PRO A 4 -0.19 -8.34 9.79
C PRO A 4 -1.52 -9.03 9.42
N ALA A 5 -1.67 -9.41 8.15
CA ALA A 5 -2.86 -10.13 7.66
C ALA A 5 -2.88 -11.60 8.11
N CYS A 6 -1.81 -12.36 7.86
CA CYS A 6 -1.77 -13.80 8.18
C CYS A 6 -1.43 -14.12 9.64
N ARG A 7 -0.60 -13.28 10.28
CA ARG A 7 -0.02 -13.45 11.64
C ARG A 7 0.87 -14.68 11.85
N THR A 8 0.90 -15.62 10.92
CA THR A 8 1.64 -16.90 11.02
C THR A 8 3.00 -16.88 10.31
N THR A 9 3.16 -16.03 9.29
CA THR A 9 4.35 -16.02 8.43
C THR A 9 5.18 -14.77 8.68
N ARG A 10 6.52 -14.88 8.60
CA ARG A 10 7.40 -13.71 8.66
C ARG A 10 7.46 -13.01 7.31
N LEU A 11 7.49 -11.69 7.32
CA LEU A 11 7.75 -10.91 6.11
C LEU A 11 9.21 -11.08 5.66
N GLN A 12 9.44 -11.10 4.35
CA GLN A 12 10.76 -11.21 3.73
C GLN A 12 11.02 -9.99 2.84
N PRO A 13 12.28 -9.54 2.66
CA PRO A 13 12.59 -8.46 1.73
C PRO A 13 12.01 -8.73 0.33
N ALA A 14 11.36 -7.73 -0.25
CA ALA A 14 10.70 -7.83 -1.56
C ALA A 14 10.90 -6.54 -2.36
N LYS A 15 10.93 -6.69 -3.69
CA LYS A 15 10.90 -5.59 -4.65
C LYS A 15 9.49 -5.54 -5.26
N LEU A 16 8.79 -4.42 -5.13
CA LEU A 16 7.47 -4.23 -5.74
C LEU A 16 7.60 -3.68 -7.16
N GLU A 17 8.54 -2.78 -7.36
CA GLU A 17 8.81 -2.09 -8.61
C GLU A 17 10.27 -1.62 -8.63
N ASP A 18 10.76 -1.20 -9.79
CA ASP A 18 12.04 -0.51 -9.84
C ASP A 18 12.04 0.76 -8.96
N GLY A 19 13.02 0.84 -8.05
CA GLY A 19 13.09 1.90 -7.05
C GLY A 19 12.15 1.77 -5.86
N LEU A 20 11.27 0.75 -5.79
CA LEU A 20 10.35 0.56 -4.66
C LEU A 20 10.54 -0.80 -3.97
N LEU A 21 11.07 -0.75 -2.75
CA LEU A 21 11.34 -1.91 -1.90
C LEU A 21 10.34 -1.99 -0.73
N GLY A 22 10.07 -3.21 -0.29
CA GLY A 22 9.20 -3.52 0.85
C GLY A 22 9.51 -4.87 1.47
N HIS A 23 8.56 -5.38 2.24
CA HIS A 23 8.63 -6.70 2.86
C HIS A 23 7.37 -7.50 2.55
N GLY A 24 7.50 -8.54 1.73
CA GLY A 24 6.40 -9.37 1.24
C GLY A 24 6.12 -10.58 2.13
N SER A 25 4.89 -11.07 2.08
CA SER A 25 4.45 -12.34 2.65
C SER A 25 4.30 -13.40 1.56
N ALA A 26 4.99 -14.53 1.68
CA ALA A 26 4.83 -15.64 0.74
C ALA A 26 3.45 -16.34 0.83
N GLN A 27 2.69 -16.09 1.90
CA GLN A 27 1.40 -16.76 2.14
C GLN A 27 0.22 -16.02 1.52
N CYS A 28 0.13 -14.70 1.74
CA CYS A 28 -0.97 -13.88 1.21
C CYS A 28 -0.55 -12.96 0.07
N GLN A 29 0.74 -12.92 -0.28
CA GLN A 29 1.30 -12.02 -1.30
C GLN A 29 1.14 -10.52 -1.00
N GLY A 30 0.69 -10.17 0.21
CA GLY A 30 0.69 -8.80 0.69
C GLY A 30 2.09 -8.31 1.03
N THR A 31 2.29 -7.01 0.96
CA THR A 31 3.59 -6.34 1.08
C THR A 31 3.51 -5.11 1.97
N LEU A 32 4.45 -5.03 2.92
CA LEU A 32 4.66 -3.85 3.75
C LEU A 32 5.63 -2.89 3.06
N VAL A 33 5.22 -1.65 2.85
CA VAL A 33 5.98 -0.62 2.12
C VAL A 33 6.19 0.59 3.02
N SER A 34 7.41 1.13 3.02
CA SER A 34 7.67 2.43 3.64
C SER A 34 7.05 3.54 2.80
N LEU A 35 6.24 4.40 3.42
CA LEU A 35 5.64 5.54 2.75
C LEU A 35 6.71 6.54 2.26
N LEU A 36 7.87 6.61 2.91
CA LEU A 36 9.00 7.41 2.41
C LEU A 36 9.59 6.84 1.11
N HIS A 37 9.71 5.51 0.99
CA HIS A 37 10.15 4.88 -0.26
C HIS A 37 9.08 5.02 -1.35
N TYR A 38 7.80 4.93 -0.97
CA TYR A 38 6.70 5.19 -1.89
C TYR A 38 6.75 6.62 -2.43
N ARG A 39 7.02 7.62 -1.58
CA ARG A 39 7.19 9.02 -1.99
C ARG A 39 8.27 9.17 -3.05
N ASP A 40 9.47 8.68 -2.76
CA ASP A 40 10.60 8.74 -3.70
C ASP A 40 10.25 8.08 -5.04
N TRP A 41 9.62 6.91 -5.01
CA TRP A 41 9.17 6.22 -6.22
C TRP A 41 8.12 7.05 -6.99
N ALA A 42 7.09 7.55 -6.30
CA ALA A 42 5.96 8.26 -6.91
C ALA A 42 6.37 9.60 -7.52
N GLU A 43 7.35 10.28 -6.93
CA GLU A 43 7.88 11.56 -7.43
C GLU A 43 8.71 11.40 -8.71
N ARG A 44 9.34 10.23 -8.91
CA ARG A 44 10.10 9.89 -10.12
C ARG A 44 9.23 9.42 -11.29
N GLN A 45 7.95 9.11 -11.05
CA GLN A 45 7.05 8.72 -12.12
C GLN A 45 6.69 9.93 -12.98
N PRO A 46 6.60 9.77 -14.32
CA PRO A 46 6.16 10.85 -15.19
C PRO A 46 4.78 11.35 -14.77
N ALA A 47 4.57 12.66 -14.85
CA ALA A 47 3.30 13.31 -14.52
C ALA A 47 2.17 12.95 -15.50
N HIS A 48 2.47 12.25 -16.60
CA HIS A 48 1.47 11.94 -17.63
C HIS A 48 0.57 10.80 -17.18
N GLU A 49 -0.67 11.18 -16.91
CA GLU A 49 -1.84 10.36 -16.69
C GLU A 49 -1.94 9.24 -17.73
N THR A 50 -1.95 8.00 -17.26
CA THR A 50 -2.58 6.96 -18.05
C THR A 50 -4.08 7.24 -17.99
N SER A 51 -4.62 7.79 -19.08
CA SER A 51 -6.06 7.78 -19.36
C SER A 51 -6.49 6.33 -19.56
N VAL A 52 -6.57 5.57 -18.47
CA VAL A 52 -7.26 4.28 -18.46
C VAL A 52 -8.69 4.61 -18.04
N GLU A 53 -9.64 4.40 -18.94
CA GLU A 53 -11.03 4.14 -18.54
C GLU A 53 -10.97 3.21 -17.35
N LEU A 54 -11.45 3.66 -16.16
CA LEU A 54 -11.31 2.92 -14.90
C LEU A 54 -11.60 1.45 -15.18
N ALA A 55 -10.55 0.63 -15.23
CA ALA A 55 -10.69 -0.78 -15.47
C ALA A 55 -11.57 -1.29 -14.34
N ALA A 56 -12.74 -1.79 -14.75
CA ALA A 56 -13.81 -2.26 -13.89
C ALA A 56 -13.26 -2.87 -12.61
N GLU A 57 -13.70 -2.32 -11.48
CA GLU A 57 -13.57 -2.83 -10.09
C GLU A 57 -12.78 -4.13 -10.02
N ALA A 58 -11.45 -4.02 -10.14
CA ALA A 58 -10.59 -5.17 -9.99
C ALA A 58 -10.55 -5.47 -8.49
N GLU A 59 -11.12 -6.62 -8.13
CA GLU A 59 -11.17 -7.14 -6.77
C GLU A 59 -9.75 -7.47 -6.31
N ALA A 60 -9.05 -6.49 -5.73
CA ALA A 60 -7.89 -6.77 -4.89
C ALA A 60 -8.37 -7.45 -3.59
N GLY A 61 -7.51 -8.26 -2.99
CA GLY A 61 -7.84 -8.82 -1.69
C GLY A 61 -7.90 -7.70 -0.66
N GLU A 62 -9.06 -7.35 -0.11
CA GLU A 62 -9.12 -6.39 1.01
C GLU A 62 -9.20 -7.17 2.32
N THR A 63 -8.28 -6.90 3.24
CA THR A 63 -8.45 -7.33 4.63
C THR A 63 -9.58 -6.54 5.31
N SER A 64 -10.72 -7.17 5.53
CA SER A 64 -11.91 -6.51 6.12
C SER A 64 -11.78 -6.17 7.61
N HIS A 65 -10.72 -6.63 8.28
CA HIS A 65 -10.47 -6.36 9.70
C HIS A 65 -9.28 -5.42 9.87
N ALA A 66 -9.32 -4.60 10.93
CA ALA A 66 -8.23 -3.69 11.24
C ALA A 66 -6.92 -4.45 11.51
N LEU A 67 -5.84 -4.01 10.86
CA LEU A 67 -4.51 -4.58 10.99
C LEU A 67 -3.69 -3.87 12.06
N SER A 68 -2.79 -4.62 12.71
CA SER A 68 -1.76 -4.05 13.58
C SER A 68 -0.46 -3.91 12.80
N CYS A 69 0.14 -2.72 12.83
CA CYS A 69 1.42 -2.44 12.19
C CYS A 69 2.49 -3.43 12.69
N PRO A 70 3.14 -4.17 11.80
CA PRO A 70 4.07 -5.22 12.19
C PRO A 70 5.42 -4.67 12.73
N LYS A 71 5.68 -3.37 12.59
CA LYS A 71 6.86 -2.66 13.12
C LYS A 71 6.66 -2.07 14.51
N CYS A 72 5.49 -1.49 14.81
CA CYS A 72 5.22 -0.80 16.08
C CYS A 72 3.98 -1.27 16.85
N ALA A 73 3.26 -2.27 16.34
CA ALA A 73 2.04 -2.86 16.91
C ALA A 73 0.83 -1.93 17.05
N LYS A 74 0.91 -0.65 16.66
CA LYS A 74 -0.24 0.25 16.62
C LYS A 74 -1.24 -0.14 15.53
N LEU A 75 -2.49 0.26 15.71
CA LEU A 75 -3.56 0.02 14.74
C LEU A 75 -3.29 0.79 13.45
N MET A 76 -3.56 0.16 12.31
CA MET A 76 -3.49 0.78 10.99
C MET A 76 -4.88 1.32 10.61
N SER A 77 -4.88 2.46 9.93
CA SER A 77 -6.08 3.12 9.44
C SER A 77 -6.30 2.77 7.98
N LYS A 78 -7.56 2.57 7.57
CA LYS A 78 -7.91 2.40 6.17
C LYS A 78 -7.87 3.73 5.44
N PHE A 79 -7.05 3.82 4.40
CA PHE A 79 -6.95 4.95 3.49
C PHE A 79 -7.62 4.60 2.17
N GLN A 80 -8.50 5.48 1.72
CA GLN A 80 -9.27 5.33 0.49
C GLN A 80 -8.94 6.51 -0.43
N PHE A 81 -8.56 6.22 -1.67
CA PHE A 81 -8.34 7.26 -2.67
C PHE A 81 -9.66 7.89 -3.10
N SER A 82 -9.61 9.20 -3.35
CA SER A 82 -10.75 9.91 -3.89
C SER A 82 -11.22 9.28 -5.22
N GLY A 83 -12.53 9.18 -5.41
CA GLY A 83 -13.10 8.59 -6.64
C GLY A 83 -13.05 7.06 -6.76
N THR A 84 -12.49 6.32 -5.79
CA THR A 84 -12.55 4.85 -5.74
C THR A 84 -13.47 4.36 -4.63
N ARG A 85 -14.09 3.18 -4.79
CA ARG A 85 -14.98 2.59 -3.76
C ARG A 85 -14.52 1.24 -3.21
N ALA A 86 -13.66 0.51 -3.92
CA ALA A 86 -13.40 -0.90 -3.64
C ALA A 86 -12.03 -1.20 -3.00
N ASN A 87 -11.06 -0.28 -3.06
CA ASN A 87 -9.70 -0.56 -2.58
C ASN A 87 -9.28 0.40 -1.46
N ARG A 88 -8.83 -0.16 -0.33
CA ARG A 88 -8.43 0.61 0.86
C ARG A 88 -7.12 0.09 1.44
N LEU A 89 -6.11 0.93 1.39
CA LEU A 89 -4.78 0.60 1.93
C LEU A 89 -4.78 0.73 3.46
N ASP A 90 -4.07 -0.15 4.16
CA ASP A 90 -3.84 0.00 5.59
C ASP A 90 -2.59 0.85 5.83
N LEU A 91 -2.72 1.97 6.54
CA LEU A 91 -1.63 2.89 6.84
C LEU A 91 -1.35 2.99 8.34
N CYS A 92 -0.08 2.94 8.70
CA CYS A 92 0.40 3.21 10.04
C CYS A 92 0.90 4.66 10.14
N GLY A 93 0.08 5.55 10.71
CA GLY A 93 0.45 6.95 10.94
C GLY A 93 1.50 7.19 12.04
N THR A 94 2.13 6.15 12.59
CA THR A 94 3.22 6.30 13.57
C THR A 94 4.59 5.94 13.00
N CYS A 95 4.65 5.01 12.06
CA CYS A 95 5.92 4.53 11.49
C CYS A 95 6.01 4.73 9.99
N ASP A 96 5.02 5.41 9.41
CA ASP A 96 4.90 5.71 7.99
C ASP A 96 5.03 4.44 7.13
N GLU A 97 4.28 3.41 7.50
CA GLU A 97 4.21 2.14 6.77
C GLU A 97 2.82 1.96 6.16
N ALA A 98 2.78 1.48 4.94
CA ALA A 98 1.59 1.00 4.27
C ALA A 98 1.64 -0.52 4.14
N TRP A 99 0.54 -1.19 4.44
CA TRP A 99 0.32 -2.56 4.03
C TRP A 99 -0.52 -2.56 2.75
N LEU A 100 0.00 -3.25 1.74
CA LEU A 100 -0.67 -3.51 0.48
C LEU A 100 -1.04 -4.99 0.46
N ASP A 101 -2.31 -5.32 0.42
CA ASP A 101 -2.75 -6.69 0.20
C ASP A 101 -2.49 -7.15 -1.25
N SER A 102 -2.77 -8.42 -1.54
CA SER A 102 -2.54 -9.00 -2.86
C SER A 102 -3.31 -8.24 -3.94
N GLY A 103 -2.59 -7.77 -4.97
CA GLY A 103 -3.17 -7.02 -6.09
C GLY A 103 -3.30 -5.51 -5.85
N GLU A 104 -3.23 -5.02 -4.61
CA GLU A 104 -3.41 -3.59 -4.32
C GLU A 104 -2.29 -2.74 -4.91
N TRP A 105 -1.06 -3.27 -5.03
CA TRP A 105 0.04 -2.56 -5.66
C TRP A 105 -0.24 -2.22 -7.13
N GLN A 106 -0.80 -3.16 -7.90
CA GLN A 106 -1.13 -2.92 -9.31
C GLN A 106 -2.17 -1.82 -9.45
N LEU A 107 -3.21 -1.86 -8.61
CA LEU A 107 -4.24 -0.82 -8.57
C LEU A 107 -3.66 0.54 -8.19
N LEU A 108 -2.82 0.59 -7.16
CA LEU A 108 -2.17 1.83 -6.70
C LEU A 108 -1.28 2.43 -7.78
N LYS A 109 -0.46 1.59 -8.43
CA LYS A 109 0.48 2.02 -9.46
C LYS A 109 -0.24 2.70 -10.63
N ASP A 110 -1.34 2.11 -11.09
CA ASP A 110 -2.10 2.60 -12.24
C ASP A 110 -3.13 3.68 -11.84
N HIS A 111 -3.29 3.97 -10.53
CA HIS A 111 -4.24 4.96 -10.06
C HIS A 111 -3.83 6.39 -10.48
N PRO A 112 -4.72 7.20 -11.09
CA PRO A 112 -4.40 8.57 -11.47
C PRO A 112 -4.09 9.45 -10.25
N GLN A 113 -4.74 9.17 -9.11
CA GLN A 113 -4.53 9.92 -7.87
C GLN A 113 -3.57 9.22 -6.90
N ARG A 114 -2.69 8.33 -7.38
CA ARG A 114 -1.70 7.64 -6.53
C ARG A 114 -0.87 8.59 -5.64
N ARG A 115 -0.69 9.83 -6.08
CA ARG A 115 0.02 10.89 -5.33
C ARG A 115 -0.76 11.41 -4.12
N GLU A 116 -2.06 11.12 -3.98
CA GLU A 116 -2.86 11.51 -2.81
C GLU A 116 -2.31 10.92 -1.52
N LEU A 117 -1.73 9.71 -1.60
CA LEU A 117 -1.07 9.05 -0.48
C LEU A 117 0.12 9.86 0.07
N LEU A 118 0.70 10.77 -0.73
CA LEU A 118 1.80 11.62 -0.29
C LEU A 118 1.35 12.69 0.72
N PHE A 119 0.07 13.09 0.69
CA PHE A 119 -0.51 14.02 1.65
C PHE A 119 -0.69 13.39 3.04
N TYR A 120 -0.73 12.06 3.11
CA TYR A 120 -0.82 11.33 4.39
C TYR A 120 0.49 11.40 5.20
N ILE A 121 1.62 11.66 4.53
CA ILE A 121 2.96 11.60 5.12
C ILE A 121 3.37 13.02 5.52
N GLY A 122 3.20 13.39 6.80
CA GLY A 122 3.69 14.66 7.35
C GLY A 122 2.63 15.65 7.84
N HIS A 123 1.49 15.18 8.34
CA HIS A 123 0.71 15.98 9.28
C HIS A 123 1.40 15.92 10.66
N ASP A 124 2.23 16.93 10.92
CA ASP A 124 2.59 17.35 12.29
C ASP A 124 1.40 18.11 12.90
#